data_AF-A0A3A9GIK2-F1
#
_entry.id   AF-A0A3A9GIK2-F1
#
_cell.length_a   1.000
_cell.length_b   1.000
_cell.length_c   1.000
_cell.angle_alpha   90.00
_cell.angle_beta   90.00
_cell.angle_gamma   90.00
#
_symmetry.space_group_name_H-M   'P 1'
#
loop_
_entity.id
_entity.type
_entity.pdbx_description
1 polymer ?
#
loop_
_entity_poly.entity_id
_entity_poly.type
_entity_poly.pdbx_seq_one_letter_code
_entity_poly.pdbx_strand_id
1 'polypeptide(L)' 'MATAKYKRNKDGIFAIKAWDGTYNPDGTKHRIHLKSKKSSRDLENQVNALREKVESGQNVIR' A
#
# COMPACT_ATOMS: atom_id res chain seq x y z
N MET A 1 -14.23 15.88 -13.76
CA MET A 1 -14.45 14.70 -12.89
C MET A 1 -13.09 14.21 -12.44
N ALA A 2 -12.82 14.07 -11.14
CA ALA A 2 -11.54 13.53 -10.68
C ALA A 2 -11.46 12.03 -11.04
N THR A 3 -10.40 11.62 -11.74
CA THR A 3 -10.16 10.21 -12.07
C THR A 3 -9.61 9.49 -10.83
N ALA A 4 -10.17 8.33 -10.50
CA ALA A 4 -9.68 7.52 -9.41
C ALA A 4 -8.27 7.00 -9.75
N LYS A 5 -7.31 7.19 -8.84
CA LYS A 5 -5.92 6.76 -9.01
C LYS A 5 -5.81 5.23 -9.07
N TYR A 6 -6.60 4.53 -8.26
CA TYR A 6 -6.64 3.07 -8.25
C TYR A 6 -7.87 2.55 -8.97
N LYS A 7 -7.64 1.54 -9.82
CA LYS A 7 -8.71 0.82 -10.50
C LYS A 7 -9.25 -0.29 -9.60
N ARG A 8 -10.56 -0.50 -9.69
CA ARG A 8 -11.24 -1.61 -9.05
C ARG A 8 -10.91 -2.90 -9.81
N ASN A 9 -10.61 -3.97 -9.08
CA ASN A 9 -10.39 -5.29 -9.66
C ASN A 9 -11.72 -5.96 -10.06
N LYS A 10 -11.65 -7.15 -10.66
CA LYS A 10 -12.84 -7.93 -11.05
C LYS A 10 -13.77 -8.26 -9.87
N ASP A 11 -13.21 -8.38 -8.66
CA ASP A 11 -13.93 -8.68 -7.42
C ASP A 11 -14.59 -7.46 -6.78
N GLY A 12 -14.47 -6.28 -7.39
CA GLY A 12 -15.05 -5.05 -6.87
C GLY A 12 -14.20 -4.33 -5.82
N ILE A 13 -12.94 -4.71 -5.64
CA ILE A 13 -12.01 -4.24 -4.61
C ILE A 13 -10.90 -3.39 -5.23
N PHE A 14 -10.48 -2.32 -4.56
CA PHE A 14 -9.27 -1.58 -4.90
C PHE A 14 -8.08 -2.26 -4.25
N ALA A 15 -7.05 -2.62 -5.00
CA ALA A 15 -5.89 -3.32 -4.44
C ALA A 15 -4.57 -2.91 -5.11
N ILE A 16 -3.49 -2.90 -4.32
CA ILE A 16 -2.12 -2.63 -4.78
C ILE A 16 -1.09 -3.36 -3.91
N LYS A 17 0.06 -3.71 -4.50
CA LYS A 17 1.26 -4.13 -3.77
C LYS A 17 2.12 -2.92 -3.46
N ALA A 18 2.23 -2.54 -2.19
CA ALA A 18 3.04 -1.41 -1.73
C ALA A 18 4.24 -1.92 -0.93
N TRP A 19 5.40 -1.28 -1.12
CA TRP A 19 6.59 -1.58 -0.33
C TRP A 19 6.44 -1.03 1.08
N ASP A 20 6.71 -1.84 2.08
CA ASP A 20 6.56 -1.47 3.49
C ASP A 20 7.83 -0.93 4.11
N GLY A 21 8.87 -0.64 3.33
CA GLY A 21 10.15 -0.13 3.86
C GLY A 21 11.14 -1.21 4.27
N THR A 22 10.74 -2.49 4.28
CA THR A 22 11.64 -3.61 4.61
C THR A 22 12.02 -4.42 3.38
N TYR A 23 13.06 -5.21 3.54
CA TYR A 23 13.53 -6.12 2.50
C TYR A 23 13.33 -7.55 2.97
N ASN A 24 12.96 -8.41 2.04
CA ASN A 24 12.93 -9.85 2.23
C ASN A 24 14.35 -10.39 2.49
N PRO A 25 14.50 -11.61 3.02
CA PRO A 25 15.81 -12.25 3.20
C PRO A 25 16.63 -12.39 1.91
N ASP A 26 15.97 -12.43 0.76
CA ASP A 26 16.60 -12.47 -0.57
C ASP A 26 17.05 -11.10 -1.09
N GLY A 27 16.89 -10.03 -0.29
CA GLY A 27 17.24 -8.65 -0.66
C GLY A 27 16.21 -7.95 -1.56
N THR A 28 15.09 -8.59 -1.89
CA THR A 28 14.00 -7.95 -2.65
C THR A 28 13.12 -7.10 -1.73
N LYS A 29 12.45 -6.08 -2.30
CA LYS A 29 11.52 -5.22 -1.54
C LYS A 29 10.36 -6.05 -0.99
N HIS A 30 10.13 -6.01 0.31
CA HIS A 30 8.97 -6.65 0.93
C HIS A 30 7.70 -5.84 0.59
N ARG A 31 6.86 -6.39 -0.29
CA ARG A 31 5.65 -5.71 -0.76
C ARG A 31 4.42 -6.33 -0.14
N ILE A 32 3.70 -5.54 0.67
CA ILE A 32 2.45 -5.95 1.27
C ILE A 32 1.26 -5.66 0.33
N HIS A 33 0.25 -6.51 0.42
CA HIS A 33 -0.98 -6.37 -0.38
C HIS A 33 -1.99 -5.49 0.37
N LEU A 34 -2.10 -4.23 -0.05
CA LEU A 34 -3.12 -3.31 0.46
C LEU A 34 -4.39 -3.45 -0.36
N LYS A 35 -5.54 -3.51 0.32
CA LYS A 35 -6.85 -3.67 -0.30
C LYS A 35 -7.89 -2.83 0.43
N SER A 36 -8.76 -2.18 -0.34
CA SER A 36 -9.93 -1.47 0.18
C SER A 36 -11.17 -1.83 -0.63
N LYS A 37 -12.23 -2.23 0.08
CA LYS A 37 -13.57 -2.41 -0.50
C LYS A 37 -14.35 -1.09 -0.57
N LYS A 38 -13.86 -0.04 0.10
CA LYS A 38 -14.60 1.21 0.32
C LYS A 38 -14.48 2.16 -0.86
N SER A 39 -13.26 2.54 -1.23
CA SER A 39 -13.01 3.48 -2.34
C SER A 39 -11.53 3.52 -2.73
N SER A 40 -11.22 4.09 -3.90
CA SER A 40 -9.83 4.43 -4.29
C SER A 40 -9.18 5.33 -3.24
N ARG A 41 -9.90 6.36 -2.76
CA ARG A 41 -9.37 7.31 -1.77
C ARG A 41 -8.99 6.64 -0.45
N ASP A 42 -9.76 5.63 -0.02
CA ASP A 42 -9.45 4.86 1.18
C ASP A 42 -8.15 4.05 0.99
N LEU A 43 -7.96 3.44 -0.19
CA LEU A 43 -6.69 2.78 -0.52
C LEU A 43 -5.52 3.78 -0.60
N GLU A 44 -5.74 4.99 -1.10
CA GLU A 44 -4.73 6.06 -1.13
C GLU A 44 -4.30 6.47 0.29
N ASN A 45 -5.26 6.62 1.21
CA ASN A 45 -4.96 6.91 2.60
C ASN A 45 -4.14 5.78 3.25
N GLN A 46 -4.47 4.50 2.98
CA GLN A 46 -3.70 3.36 3.48
C GLN A 46 -2.27 3.35 2.93
N VAL A 47 -2.09 3.64 1.64
CA VAL A 47 -0.77 3.72 1.00
C VAL A 47 0.04 4.88 1.58
N ASN A 48 -0.57 6.04 1.80
CA ASN A 48 0.10 7.19 2.40
C ASN A 48 0.49 6.92 3.86
N ALA A 49 -0.41 6.34 4.67
CA ALA A 49 -0.08 5.94 6.03
C ALA A 49 1.06 4.90 6.07
N LEU A 50 1.12 3.98 5.10
CA LEU A 50 2.25 3.08 4.96
C LEU A 50 3.54 3.84 4.65
N ARG A 51 3.51 4.77 3.68
CA ARG A 51 4.68 5.59 3.33
C ARG A 51 5.19 6.41 4.51
N GLU A 52 4.31 7.05 5.26
CA GLU A 52 4.67 7.82 6.45
C GLU A 52 5.36 6.94 7.51
N LYS A 53 4.91 5.69 7.70
CA LYS A 53 5.58 4.73 8.58
C LYS A 53 6.97 4.32 8.09
N VAL A 54 7.14 4.20 6.77
CA VAL A 54 8.44 3.91 6.14
C VAL A 54 9.38 5.10 6.31
N GLU A 55 8.91 6.30 6.00
CA GLU A 55 9.70 7.54 6.05
C GLU A 55 10.09 7.92 7.49
N SER A 56 9.18 7.71 8.45
CA SER A 56 9.47 7.90 9.88
C SER A 56 10.42 6.84 10.46
N GLY A 57 10.79 5.83 9.67
CA GLY A 57 11.65 4.75 10.13
C GLY A 57 11.01 3.88 11.21
N GLN A 58 9.70 3.97 11.45
CA GLN A 58 9.01 3.13 12.44
C GLN A 58 8.94 1.66 12.03
N ASN A 59 9.23 1.35 10.77
CA ASN A 59 9.45 -0.02 10.30
C ASN A 59 10.87 -0.49 10.67
N VAL A 60 11.19 -0.42 11.97
CA VAL A 60 12.41 -0.99 12.54
C VAL A 60 12.11 -2.47 12.78
N ILE A 61 12.74 -3.32 11.99
CA ILE A 61 12.89 -4.75 12.31
C ILE A 61 13.49 -4.82 13.72
N ARG A 62 12.75 -5.39 14.68
CA ARG A 62 13.28 -5.80 15.97
C ARG A 62 13.77 -7.23 15.88
#